data_AF-A0A2E3EJ24-F1
#
_entry.id   AF-A0A2E3EJ24-F1
#
_cell.length_a   1.000
_cell.length_b   1.000
_cell.length_c   1.000
_cell.angle_alpha   90.00
_cell.angle_beta   90.00
_cell.angle_gamma   90.00
#
_symmetry.space_group_name_H-M   'P 1'
#
loop_
_entity.id
_entity.type
_entity.pdbx_description
1 polymer ?
#
loop_
_entity_poly.entity_id
_entity_poly.type
_entity_poly.pdbx_seq_one_letter_code
_entity_poly.pdbx_strand_id
1 'polypeptide(L)'
;MTEDGEAGGSSSRIATLLLNATGSDLAMFLDLIAAPAFVVDPAGDGFIFRANNAAHAHATGLSFREKAGLRMDEFLPDDVAAQVCRNYAVCVTERVPLTYEECLELPAGRRWWRTTLIPLSGPDGMVRRVIGTGNDITVIHQLSERAHALVVEQEALRRRLTRTLKTAVDALATAVETRDPYTAGHQRQVAELSEAIAAAFDLDDETREMIRLGAVLHDVGKLGVPTELLVKPGRLRQEEYALIRAHARIGIEMMDGIDLPEIVRTIVTDHHERLDGSGYPRGLSDRQIALPVRIVMVADVIDAMLTDRPYRRHLDLAAVTEELSRHGGKAYDQEVAAVALSLIRGDLPGFTLPESWHLHRAPRTL
;
A
#
# COMPACT_ATOMS: atom_id res chain seq x y z
N MET A 1 -5.14 2.40 56.02
CA MET A 1 -5.22 0.98 56.43
C MET A 1 -5.24 0.18 55.14
N THR A 2 -4.08 -0.01 54.48
CA THR A 2 -3.13 -1.13 54.63
C THR A 2 -3.71 -2.48 54.20
N GLU A 3 -3.65 -2.75 52.90
CA GLU A 3 -3.71 -4.09 52.28
C GLU A 3 -2.64 -4.22 51.17
N ASP A 4 -1.39 -3.80 51.45
CA ASP A 4 -0.24 -3.97 50.53
C ASP A 4 0.92 -4.75 51.19
N GLY A 5 0.60 -5.71 52.08
CA GLY A 5 1.58 -6.34 52.97
C GLY A 5 2.02 -7.77 52.65
N GLU A 6 1.29 -8.55 51.84
CA GLU A 6 1.50 -10.03 51.81
C GLU A 6 2.21 -10.58 50.57
N ALA A 7 2.31 -9.84 49.47
CA ALA A 7 2.96 -10.33 48.24
C ALA A 7 4.50 -10.38 48.33
N GLY A 8 5.13 -9.50 49.13
CA GLY A 8 6.59 -9.40 49.24
C GLY A 8 7.26 -10.53 50.04
N GLY A 9 6.53 -11.18 50.96
CA GLY A 9 7.08 -12.21 51.85
C GLY A 9 7.24 -13.59 51.19
N SER A 10 6.38 -13.93 50.24
CA SER A 10 6.40 -15.24 49.56
C SER A 10 7.53 -15.34 48.53
N SER A 11 7.68 -14.30 47.68
CA SER A 11 8.74 -14.23 46.67
C SER A 11 10.15 -14.19 47.30
N SER A 12 10.30 -13.52 48.45
CA SER A 12 11.58 -13.48 49.20
C SER A 12 11.95 -14.84 49.80
N ARG A 13 10.97 -15.63 50.27
CA ARG A 13 11.20 -16.99 50.79
C ARG A 13 11.57 -17.97 49.69
N ILE A 14 10.90 -17.92 48.53
CA ILE A 14 11.21 -18.78 47.38
C ILE A 14 12.60 -18.46 46.81
N ALA A 15 12.95 -17.18 46.67
CA ALA A 15 14.30 -16.78 46.25
C ALA A 15 15.38 -17.28 47.20
N THR A 16 15.14 -17.20 48.52
CA THR A 16 16.07 -17.71 49.54
C THR A 16 16.22 -19.24 49.48
N LEU A 17 15.12 -19.97 49.28
CA LEU A 17 15.15 -21.42 49.07
C LEU A 17 15.95 -21.79 47.81
N LEU A 18 15.71 -21.10 46.71
CA LEU A 18 16.41 -21.33 45.44
C LEU A 18 17.89 -20.95 45.50
N LEU A 19 18.29 -19.97 46.31
CA LEU A 19 19.69 -19.63 46.55
C LEU A 19 20.43 -20.71 47.37
N ASN A 20 19.74 -21.34 48.31
CA ASN A 20 20.32 -22.36 49.20
C ASN A 20 20.22 -23.80 48.64
N ALA A 21 19.38 -24.03 47.63
CA ALA A 21 19.21 -25.33 47.00
C ALA A 21 20.47 -25.77 46.23
N THR A 22 20.80 -27.06 46.30
CA THR A 22 21.94 -27.67 45.59
C THR A 22 21.54 -28.99 44.94
N GLY A 23 22.27 -29.39 43.90
CA GLY A 23 22.11 -30.70 43.27
C GLY A 23 20.65 -31.02 42.89
N SER A 24 20.16 -32.16 43.37
CA SER A 24 18.81 -32.69 43.06
C SER A 24 17.66 -31.77 43.48
N ASP A 25 17.82 -30.97 44.53
CA ASP A 25 16.76 -30.09 45.03
C ASP A 25 16.44 -29.01 44.00
N LEU A 26 17.47 -28.50 43.33
CA LEU A 26 17.34 -27.47 42.31
C LEU A 26 16.59 -27.98 41.07
N ALA A 27 16.88 -29.21 40.64
CA ALA A 27 16.16 -29.85 39.53
C ALA A 27 14.67 -30.05 39.86
N MET A 28 14.36 -30.51 41.09
CA MET A 28 12.98 -30.67 41.55
C MET A 28 12.20 -29.36 41.54
N PHE A 29 12.82 -28.23 41.92
CA PHE A 29 12.18 -26.92 41.80
C PHE A 29 11.94 -26.50 40.35
N LEU A 30 12.86 -26.80 39.43
CA LEU A 30 12.70 -26.48 38.01
C LEU A 30 11.66 -27.35 37.30
N ASP A 31 11.46 -28.59 37.75
CA ASP A 31 10.43 -29.47 37.20
C ASP A 31 8.99 -28.99 37.50
N LEU A 32 8.83 -28.06 38.45
CA LEU A 32 7.56 -27.34 38.65
C LEU A 32 7.28 -26.30 37.55
N ILE A 33 8.29 -25.94 36.77
CA ILE A 33 8.18 -24.99 35.64
C ILE A 33 7.84 -25.80 34.38
N ALA A 34 6.68 -25.53 33.79
CA ALA A 34 6.20 -26.24 32.59
C ALA A 34 7.02 -25.92 31.32
N ALA A 35 7.82 -24.85 31.33
CA ALA A 35 8.69 -24.44 30.23
C ALA A 35 10.12 -24.96 30.43
N PRO A 36 10.94 -25.07 29.36
CA PRO A 36 12.37 -25.34 29.50
C PRO A 36 13.03 -24.34 30.45
N ALA A 37 13.58 -24.83 31.56
CA ALA A 37 14.21 -24.00 32.58
C ALA A 37 15.57 -24.56 33.00
N PHE A 38 16.48 -23.65 33.34
CA PHE A 38 17.83 -23.96 33.78
C PHE A 38 18.33 -22.97 34.82
N VAL A 39 19.44 -23.33 35.47
CA VAL A 39 20.08 -22.52 36.48
C VAL A 39 21.59 -22.53 36.26
N VAL A 40 22.18 -21.35 36.34
CA VAL A 40 23.62 -21.14 36.32
C VAL A 40 24.05 -20.25 37.47
N ASP A 41 25.27 -20.45 37.94
CA ASP A 41 25.89 -19.57 38.93
C ASP A 41 27.03 -18.76 38.26
N PRO A 42 27.14 -17.45 38.49
CA PRO A 42 28.27 -16.66 38.02
C PRO A 42 29.59 -17.16 38.65
N ALA A 43 30.65 -17.27 37.84
CA ALA A 43 31.96 -17.74 38.27
C ALA A 43 33.09 -17.00 37.53
N GLY A 44 33.56 -15.90 38.12
CA GLY A 44 34.55 -15.03 37.49
C GLY A 44 33.97 -14.35 36.25
N ASP A 45 34.57 -14.61 35.10
CA ASP A 45 34.16 -14.12 33.77
C ASP A 45 33.19 -15.06 33.03
N GLY A 46 32.84 -16.20 33.64
CA GLY A 46 31.96 -17.20 33.03
C GLY A 46 30.87 -17.67 33.98
N PHE A 47 30.24 -18.80 33.61
CA PHE A 47 29.07 -19.33 34.29
C PHE A 47 29.21 -20.83 34.50
N ILE A 48 28.84 -21.31 35.69
CA ILE A 48 28.80 -22.73 36.01
C ILE A 48 27.38 -23.23 35.84
N PHE A 49 27.20 -24.27 35.03
CA PHE A 49 25.91 -24.90 34.85
C PHE A 49 25.52 -25.69 36.11
N ARG A 50 24.35 -25.40 36.68
CA ARG A 50 23.91 -26.02 37.93
C ARG A 50 22.82 -27.04 37.71
N ALA A 51 21.73 -26.64 37.09
CA ALA A 51 20.60 -27.53 36.86
C ALA A 51 19.77 -27.17 35.64
N ASN A 52 18.99 -28.12 35.15
CA ASN A 52 17.89 -27.88 34.23
C ASN A 52 16.78 -28.91 34.41
N ASN A 53 15.56 -28.56 34.00
CA ASN A 53 14.44 -29.50 34.01
C ASN A 53 14.44 -30.40 32.77
N ALA A 54 13.57 -31.42 32.81
CA ALA A 54 13.42 -32.37 31.70
C ALA A 54 13.06 -31.69 30.37
N ALA A 55 12.23 -30.64 30.41
CA ALA A 55 11.83 -29.89 29.22
C ALA A 55 13.03 -29.21 28.54
N HIS A 56 13.92 -28.59 29.32
CA HIS A 56 15.16 -28.01 28.81
C HIS A 56 16.13 -29.04 28.30
N ALA A 57 16.28 -30.17 29.02
CA ALA A 57 17.17 -31.23 28.57
C ALA A 57 16.73 -31.81 27.23
N HIS A 58 15.42 -32.05 27.06
CA HIS A 58 14.87 -32.54 25.81
C HIS A 58 15.02 -31.52 24.66
N ALA A 59 14.75 -30.24 24.92
CA ALA A 59 14.74 -29.22 23.88
C ALA A 59 16.15 -28.79 23.42
N THR A 60 17.15 -28.84 24.32
CA THR A 60 18.54 -28.45 24.02
C THR A 60 19.47 -29.63 23.77
N GLY A 61 19.13 -30.82 24.29
CA GLY A 61 20.02 -31.99 24.33
C GLY A 61 21.03 -31.96 25.49
N LEU A 62 20.95 -30.97 26.39
CA LEU A 62 21.85 -30.84 27.54
C LEU A 62 21.25 -31.48 28.80
N SER A 63 21.87 -32.54 29.31
CA SER A 63 21.41 -33.26 30.49
C SER A 63 21.93 -32.65 31.80
N PHE A 64 21.04 -32.59 32.80
CA PHE A 64 21.35 -32.18 34.16
C PHE A 64 22.49 -32.98 34.79
N ARG A 65 22.50 -34.31 34.62
CA ARG A 65 23.43 -35.19 35.35
C ARG A 65 24.85 -35.18 34.77
N GLU A 66 24.99 -34.86 33.49
CA GLU A 66 26.26 -34.97 32.79
C GLU A 66 27.09 -33.69 32.85
N LYS A 67 26.44 -32.54 33.04
CA LYS A 67 27.06 -31.21 32.89
C LYS A 67 27.02 -30.35 34.16
N ALA A 68 26.32 -30.78 35.22
CA ALA A 68 26.27 -30.03 36.47
C ALA A 68 27.66 -29.85 37.08
N GLY A 69 28.01 -28.60 37.40
CA GLY A 69 29.30 -28.22 37.99
C GLY A 69 30.37 -27.84 36.98
N LEU A 70 30.19 -28.13 35.68
CA LEU A 70 31.10 -27.67 34.62
C LEU A 70 30.81 -26.20 34.27
N ARG A 71 31.86 -25.47 33.88
CA ARG A 71 31.67 -24.16 33.25
C ARG A 71 31.08 -24.34 31.86
N MET A 72 30.30 -23.36 31.42
CA MET A 72 29.59 -23.44 30.13
C MET A 72 30.53 -23.55 28.92
N ASP A 73 31.72 -22.96 29.00
CA ASP A 73 32.80 -23.05 28.01
C ASP A 73 33.49 -24.44 27.97
N GLU A 74 33.29 -25.30 28.97
CA GLU A 74 33.86 -26.65 28.98
C GLU A 74 33.05 -27.67 28.15
N PHE A 75 31.80 -27.36 27.82
CA PHE A 75 30.91 -28.31 27.12
C PHE A 75 30.08 -27.72 25.99
N LEU A 76 30.01 -26.39 25.86
CA LEU A 76 29.48 -25.74 24.66
C LEU A 76 30.62 -25.38 23.72
N PRO A 77 30.39 -25.39 22.39
CA PRO A 77 31.33 -24.80 21.44
C PRO A 77 31.67 -23.35 21.79
N ASP A 78 32.91 -22.91 21.54
CA ASP A 78 33.42 -21.59 21.96
C ASP A 78 32.54 -20.42 21.50
N ASP A 79 32.02 -20.47 20.28
CA ASP A 79 31.15 -19.45 19.69
C ASP A 79 29.78 -19.39 20.40
N VAL A 80 29.19 -20.56 20.66
CA VAL A 80 27.93 -20.71 21.40
C VAL A 80 28.10 -20.28 22.86
N ALA A 81 29.18 -20.71 23.52
CA ALA A 81 29.50 -20.34 24.89
C ALA A 81 29.68 -18.83 25.03
N ALA A 82 30.47 -18.22 24.14
CA ALA A 82 30.64 -16.77 24.11
C ALA A 82 29.32 -16.04 23.88
N GLN A 83 28.45 -16.56 23.00
CA GLN A 83 27.14 -15.97 22.71
C GLN A 83 26.19 -16.01 23.91
N VAL A 84 26.05 -17.17 24.56
CA VAL A 84 25.21 -17.34 25.76
C VAL A 84 25.74 -16.49 26.92
N CYS A 85 27.04 -16.57 27.21
CA CYS A 85 27.66 -15.86 28.33
C CYS A 85 27.56 -14.33 28.21
N ARG A 86 27.53 -13.76 26.99
CA ARG A 86 27.34 -12.31 26.79
C ARG A 86 26.04 -11.81 27.41
N ASN A 87 24.91 -12.47 27.10
CA ASN A 87 23.61 -12.05 27.61
C ASN A 87 23.47 -12.31 29.12
N TYR A 88 24.11 -13.36 29.62
CA TYR A 88 24.10 -13.69 31.05
C TYR A 88 24.91 -12.67 31.85
N ALA A 89 26.05 -12.23 31.32
CA ALA A 89 26.86 -11.17 31.91
C ALA A 89 26.09 -9.85 32.00
N VAL A 90 25.31 -9.49 30.97
CA VAL A 90 24.41 -8.32 31.01
C VAL A 90 23.40 -8.47 32.14
N CYS A 91 22.71 -9.60 32.24
CA CYS A 91 21.73 -9.86 33.30
C CYS A 91 22.34 -9.76 34.72
N VAL A 92 23.54 -10.32 34.93
CA VAL A 92 24.26 -10.24 36.21
C VAL A 92 24.71 -8.82 36.53
N THR A 93 25.21 -8.09 35.54
CA THR A 93 25.75 -6.73 35.72
C THR A 93 24.64 -5.73 36.01
N GLU A 94 23.56 -5.77 35.22
CA GLU A 94 22.41 -4.88 35.36
C GLU A 94 21.48 -5.28 36.52
N ARG A 95 21.59 -6.54 37.00
CA ARG A 95 20.82 -7.09 38.13
C ARG A 95 19.30 -7.02 37.95
N VAL A 96 18.84 -6.99 36.71
CA VAL A 96 17.42 -7.02 36.34
C VAL A 96 17.14 -8.22 35.44
N PRO A 97 15.88 -8.71 35.41
CA PRO A 97 15.49 -9.72 34.46
C PRO A 97 15.74 -9.27 33.01
N LEU A 98 16.29 -10.17 32.20
CA LEU A 98 16.61 -9.91 30.79
C LEU A 98 15.88 -10.93 29.91
N THR A 99 15.09 -10.46 28.95
CA THR A 99 14.51 -11.31 27.90
C THR A 99 15.11 -10.94 26.56
N TYR A 100 15.56 -11.94 25.80
CA TYR A 100 16.20 -11.73 24.51
C TYR A 100 15.98 -12.94 23.59
N GLU A 101 16.25 -12.75 22.30
CA GLU A 101 16.12 -13.80 21.29
C GLU A 101 17.47 -14.06 20.63
N GLU A 102 17.78 -15.33 20.41
CA GLU A 102 19.02 -15.72 19.77
C GLU A 102 18.90 -17.06 19.04
N CYS A 103 19.71 -17.23 17.98
CA CYS A 103 19.84 -18.51 17.31
C CYS A 103 21.04 -19.25 17.89
N LEU A 104 20.83 -20.47 18.38
CA LEU A 104 21.89 -21.31 18.95
C LEU A 104 21.94 -22.65 18.23
N GLU A 105 23.15 -23.14 18.00
CA GLU A 105 23.41 -24.50 17.55
C GLU A 105 23.78 -25.36 18.76
N LEU A 106 22.77 -26.05 19.29
CA LEU A 106 22.89 -26.93 20.45
C LEU A 106 22.87 -28.39 20.00
N PRO A 107 23.19 -29.37 20.88
CA PRO A 107 23.20 -30.79 20.50
C PRO A 107 21.88 -31.30 19.86
N ALA A 108 20.73 -30.75 20.26
CA ALA A 108 19.42 -31.07 19.66
C ALA A 108 19.13 -30.34 18.32
N GLY A 109 20.13 -29.63 17.77
CA GLY A 109 20.08 -28.90 16.51
C GLY A 109 20.02 -27.38 16.66
N ARG A 110 20.08 -26.70 15.52
CA ARG A 110 19.99 -25.24 15.43
C ARG A 110 18.56 -24.76 15.62
N ARG A 111 18.34 -23.90 16.62
CA ARG A 111 17.02 -23.36 17.00
C ARG A 111 17.10 -21.89 17.37
N TRP A 112 15.99 -21.18 17.20
CA TRP A 112 15.80 -19.85 17.77
C TRP A 112 15.20 -19.97 19.16
N TRP A 113 15.81 -19.31 20.13
CA TRP A 113 15.42 -19.32 21.53
C TRP A 113 15.01 -17.93 21.95
N ARG A 114 13.85 -17.81 22.58
CA ARG A 114 13.51 -16.66 23.42
C ARG A 114 13.84 -17.03 24.86
N THR A 115 14.88 -16.42 25.39
CA THR A 115 15.40 -16.71 26.73
C THR A 115 15.09 -15.58 27.67
N THR A 116 14.49 -15.88 28.82
CA THR A 116 14.31 -14.96 29.94
C THR A 116 15.19 -15.39 31.10
N LEU A 117 16.09 -14.51 31.51
CA LEU A 117 16.99 -14.67 32.65
C LEU A 117 16.49 -13.85 33.83
N ILE A 118 16.52 -14.45 35.02
CA ILE A 118 16.10 -13.84 36.28
C ILE A 118 17.28 -13.95 37.26
N PRO A 119 17.92 -12.83 37.63
CA PRO A 119 19.02 -12.84 38.57
C PRO A 119 18.48 -12.99 40.01
N LEU A 120 19.13 -13.84 40.80
CA LEU A 120 18.90 -13.99 42.23
C LEU A 120 20.10 -13.45 43.01
N SER A 121 19.86 -12.39 43.77
CA SER A 121 20.88 -11.70 44.55
C SER A 121 20.91 -12.19 45.99
N GLY A 122 22.11 -12.31 46.55
CA GLY A 122 22.32 -12.56 47.97
C GLY A 122 22.05 -11.33 48.85
N PRO A 123 22.19 -11.45 50.18
CA PRO A 123 22.02 -10.34 51.12
C PRO A 123 23.01 -9.18 50.90
N ASP A 124 24.14 -9.45 50.26
CA ASP A 124 25.17 -8.49 49.85
C ASP A 124 24.82 -7.73 48.55
N GLY A 125 23.66 -8.02 47.96
CA GLY A 125 23.19 -7.42 46.71
C GLY A 125 23.89 -7.93 45.46
N MET A 126 24.77 -8.93 45.58
CA MET A 126 25.47 -9.54 44.45
C MET A 126 24.67 -10.72 43.91
N VAL A 127 24.61 -10.85 42.57
CA VAL A 127 23.94 -11.98 41.92
C VAL A 127 24.72 -13.25 42.20
N ARG A 128 24.09 -14.20 42.89
CA ARG A 128 24.67 -15.51 43.23
C ARG A 128 24.24 -16.60 42.26
N ARG A 129 23.10 -16.39 41.59
CA ARG A 129 22.45 -17.38 40.74
C ARG A 129 21.59 -16.69 39.68
N VAL A 130 21.48 -17.31 38.50
CA VAL A 130 20.58 -16.88 37.44
C VAL A 130 19.68 -18.05 37.08
N ILE A 131 18.38 -17.80 37.07
CA ILE A 131 17.37 -18.75 36.59
C ILE A 131 17.01 -18.34 35.17
N GLY A 132 17.12 -19.26 34.23
CA GLY A 132 16.73 -19.04 32.85
C GLY A 132 15.53 -19.88 32.45
N THR A 133 14.68 -19.33 31.60
CA THR A 133 13.67 -20.08 30.84
C THR A 133 13.89 -19.83 29.36
N GLY A 134 13.81 -20.87 28.53
CA GLY A 134 14.10 -20.79 27.10
C GLY A 134 12.97 -21.40 26.27
N ASN A 135 12.27 -20.58 25.49
CA ASN A 135 11.24 -21.08 24.58
C ASN A 135 11.82 -21.22 23.18
N ASP A 136 11.66 -22.39 22.58
CA ASP A 136 11.96 -22.59 21.15
C ASP A 136 10.92 -21.84 20.31
N ILE A 137 11.37 -20.77 19.66
CA ILE A 137 10.56 -19.93 18.78
C ILE A 137 10.94 -20.13 17.31
N THR A 138 11.64 -21.21 16.96
CA THR A 138 12.09 -21.49 15.58
C THR A 138 10.94 -21.45 14.59
N VAL A 139 9.82 -22.09 14.93
CA VAL A 139 8.62 -22.09 14.06
C VAL A 139 8.05 -20.68 13.91
N ILE A 140 8.01 -19.90 15.00
CA ILE A 140 7.51 -18.52 14.97
C ILE A 140 8.40 -17.65 14.07
N HIS A 141 9.72 -17.76 14.21
CA HIS A 141 10.68 -17.01 13.40
C HIS A 141 10.57 -17.38 11.91
N GLN A 142 10.50 -18.68 11.58
CA GLN A 142 10.32 -19.17 10.22
C GLN A 142 8.99 -18.71 9.59
N LEU A 143 7.90 -18.71 10.36
CA LEU A 143 6.61 -18.21 9.89
C LEU A 143 6.63 -16.70 9.68
N SER A 144 7.29 -15.94 10.56
CA SER A 144 7.45 -14.50 10.43
C SER A 144 8.21 -14.13 9.16
N GLU A 145 9.34 -14.79 8.89
CA GLU A 145 10.14 -14.59 7.68
C GLU A 145 9.33 -14.91 6.41
N ARG A 146 8.61 -16.04 6.40
CA ARG A 146 7.75 -16.42 5.26
C ARG A 146 6.61 -15.43 5.06
N ALA A 147 5.95 -15.01 6.13
CA ALA A 147 4.87 -14.02 6.06
C ALA A 147 5.39 -12.70 5.48
N HIS A 148 6.55 -12.23 5.93
CA HIS A 148 7.17 -11.03 5.40
C HIS A 148 7.51 -11.16 3.90
N ALA A 149 8.11 -12.29 3.50
CA ALA A 149 8.42 -12.56 2.09
C ALA A 149 7.15 -12.56 1.21
N LEU A 150 6.07 -13.18 1.67
CA LEU A 150 4.78 -13.20 0.95
C LEU A 150 4.18 -11.80 0.80
N VAL A 151 4.26 -10.95 1.84
CA VAL A 151 3.77 -9.56 1.76
C VAL A 151 4.55 -8.77 0.71
N VAL A 152 5.88 -8.88 0.72
CA VAL A 152 6.74 -8.22 -0.27
C VAL A 152 6.44 -8.69 -1.70
N GLU A 153 6.26 -10.00 -1.90
CA GLU A 153 5.91 -10.57 -3.20
C GLU A 153 4.52 -10.11 -3.69
N GLN A 154 3.53 -10.10 -2.80
CA GLN A 154 2.18 -9.60 -3.10
C GLN A 154 2.20 -8.13 -3.53
N GLU A 155 2.94 -7.27 -2.82
CA GLU A 155 3.10 -5.88 -3.21
C GLU A 155 3.78 -5.73 -4.58
N ALA A 156 4.82 -6.52 -4.84
CA ALA A 156 5.53 -6.50 -6.12
C ALA A 156 4.62 -6.93 -7.28
N LEU A 157 3.83 -8.00 -7.08
CA LEU A 157 2.86 -8.49 -8.05
C LEU A 157 1.77 -7.46 -8.31
N ARG A 158 1.22 -6.85 -7.26
CA ARG A 158 0.20 -5.79 -7.37
C ARG A 158 0.74 -4.59 -8.16
N ARG A 159 1.95 -4.11 -7.83
CA ARG A 159 2.60 -3.01 -8.58
C ARG A 159 2.83 -3.37 -10.04
N ARG A 160 3.24 -4.61 -10.34
CA ARG A 160 3.43 -5.08 -11.71
C ARG A 160 2.10 -5.09 -12.47
N LEU A 161 1.04 -5.64 -11.87
CA LEU A 161 -0.29 -5.68 -12.46
C LEU A 161 -0.80 -4.27 -12.75
N THR A 162 -0.73 -3.35 -11.78
CA THR A 162 -1.14 -1.94 -11.97
C THR A 162 -0.38 -1.28 -13.12
N ARG A 163 0.94 -1.47 -13.21
CA ARG A 163 1.72 -0.92 -14.33
C ARG A 163 1.31 -1.53 -15.67
N THR A 164 1.15 -2.84 -15.75
CA THR A 164 0.73 -3.52 -16.98
C THR A 164 -0.64 -3.05 -17.44
N LEU A 165 -1.59 -2.90 -16.52
CA LEU A 165 -2.93 -2.37 -16.84
C LEU A 165 -2.85 -0.93 -17.34
N LYS A 166 -2.08 -0.06 -16.66
CA LYS A 166 -1.88 1.32 -17.11
C LYS A 166 -1.29 1.38 -18.52
N THR A 167 -0.23 0.61 -18.80
CA THR A 167 0.38 0.57 -20.13
C THR A 167 -0.56 0.00 -21.19
N ALA A 168 -1.42 -0.97 -20.84
CA ALA A 168 -2.43 -1.49 -21.76
C ALA A 168 -3.50 -0.43 -22.11
N VAL A 169 -3.97 0.31 -21.11
CA VAL A 169 -4.91 1.43 -21.29
C VAL A 169 -4.28 2.53 -22.16
N ASP A 170 -3.04 2.93 -21.87
CA ASP A 170 -2.32 3.93 -22.66
C ASP A 170 -2.12 3.47 -24.12
N ALA A 171 -1.91 2.17 -24.35
CA ALA A 171 -1.81 1.59 -25.68
C ALA A 171 -3.15 1.63 -26.44
N LEU A 172 -4.28 1.38 -25.75
CA LEU A 172 -5.62 1.52 -26.34
C LEU A 172 -5.91 2.98 -26.72
N ALA A 173 -5.59 3.93 -25.83
CA ALA A 173 -5.71 5.35 -26.14
C ALA A 173 -4.88 5.74 -27.37
N THR A 174 -3.63 5.29 -27.44
CA THR A 174 -2.75 5.52 -28.61
C THR A 174 -3.32 4.92 -29.89
N ALA A 175 -3.97 3.75 -29.82
CA ALA A 175 -4.61 3.12 -30.97
C ALA A 175 -5.81 3.94 -31.48
N VAL A 176 -6.59 4.54 -30.58
CA VAL A 176 -7.67 5.48 -30.94
C VAL A 176 -7.11 6.69 -31.68
N GLU A 177 -6.05 7.30 -31.13
CA GLU A 177 -5.39 8.47 -31.72
C GLU A 177 -4.80 8.18 -33.11
N THR A 178 -4.36 6.94 -33.36
CA THR A 178 -3.86 6.53 -34.68
C THR A 178 -4.96 6.52 -35.75
N ARG A 179 -6.22 6.24 -35.37
CA ARG A 179 -7.36 6.24 -36.30
C ARG A 179 -7.99 7.61 -36.49
N ASP A 180 -7.80 8.50 -35.52
CA ASP A 180 -8.19 9.91 -35.57
C ASP A 180 -6.95 10.77 -35.31
N PRO A 181 -6.10 11.01 -36.35
CA PRO A 181 -4.79 11.67 -36.20
C PRO A 181 -4.85 13.07 -35.58
N TYR A 182 -6.05 13.65 -35.46
CA TYR A 182 -6.32 14.97 -34.89
C TYR A 182 -6.60 14.93 -33.38
N THR A 183 -6.54 13.75 -32.78
CA THR A 183 -6.67 13.53 -31.34
C THR A 183 -5.34 13.20 -30.67
N ALA A 184 -4.19 13.45 -31.32
CA ALA A 184 -2.89 13.16 -30.72
C ALA A 184 -2.73 13.86 -29.35
N GLY A 185 -2.56 13.07 -28.29
CA GLY A 185 -2.50 13.55 -26.91
C GLY A 185 -3.82 14.05 -26.32
N HIS A 186 -4.93 14.02 -27.05
CA HIS A 186 -6.26 14.49 -26.60
C HIS A 186 -6.72 13.70 -25.37
N GLN A 187 -6.64 12.37 -25.43
CA GLN A 187 -7.06 11.51 -24.31
C GLN A 187 -6.30 11.84 -23.03
N ARG A 188 -4.99 12.12 -23.17
CA ARG A 188 -4.14 12.52 -22.03
C ARG A 188 -4.56 13.87 -21.47
N GLN A 189 -4.76 14.87 -22.31
CA GLN A 189 -5.13 16.23 -21.88
C GLN A 189 -6.49 16.27 -21.19
N VAL A 190 -7.49 15.57 -21.75
CA VAL A 190 -8.82 15.44 -21.15
C VAL A 190 -8.71 14.74 -19.80
N ALA A 191 -7.90 13.68 -19.68
CA ALA A 191 -7.71 12.97 -18.42
C ALA A 191 -7.01 13.82 -17.36
N GLU A 192 -5.94 14.54 -17.70
CA GLU A 192 -5.20 15.43 -16.79
C GLU A 192 -6.08 16.58 -16.29
N LEU A 193 -6.86 17.20 -17.18
CA LEU A 193 -7.79 18.26 -16.78
C LEU A 193 -8.93 17.70 -15.93
N SER A 194 -9.48 16.54 -16.29
CA SER A 194 -10.56 15.89 -15.52
C SER A 194 -10.11 15.52 -14.10
N GLU A 195 -8.90 15.02 -13.94
CA GLU A 195 -8.31 14.71 -12.63
C GLU A 195 -8.13 15.99 -11.80
N ALA A 196 -7.63 17.07 -12.39
CA ALA A 196 -7.44 18.35 -11.71
C ALA A 196 -8.79 18.97 -11.28
N ILE A 197 -9.82 18.89 -12.13
CA ILE A 197 -11.18 19.32 -11.77
C ILE A 197 -11.70 18.45 -10.61
N ALA A 198 -11.60 17.12 -10.71
CA ALA A 198 -12.05 16.21 -9.66
C ALA A 198 -11.37 16.47 -8.32
N ALA A 199 -10.08 16.81 -8.33
CA ALA A 199 -9.34 17.23 -7.13
C ALA A 199 -9.89 18.54 -6.54
N ALA A 200 -10.26 19.52 -7.37
CA ALA A 200 -10.86 20.77 -6.91
C ALA A 200 -12.29 20.60 -6.34
N PHE A 201 -12.95 19.49 -6.64
CA PHE A 201 -14.22 19.07 -6.03
C PHE A 201 -14.04 18.19 -4.77
N ASP A 202 -12.81 18.07 -4.25
CA ASP A 202 -12.47 17.24 -3.07
C ASP A 202 -12.89 15.77 -3.20
N LEU A 203 -12.89 15.23 -4.43
CA LEU A 203 -13.15 13.80 -4.65
C LEU A 203 -11.95 12.97 -4.18
N ASP A 204 -12.25 11.79 -3.63
CA ASP A 204 -11.25 10.86 -3.10
C ASP A 204 -10.35 10.28 -4.20
N ASP A 205 -9.15 9.83 -3.81
CA ASP A 205 -8.12 9.34 -4.72
C ASP A 205 -8.61 8.20 -5.64
N GLU A 206 -9.49 7.32 -5.16
CA GLU A 206 -10.03 6.21 -5.94
C GLU A 206 -11.00 6.74 -7.02
N THR A 207 -11.94 7.60 -6.64
CA THR A 207 -12.87 8.25 -7.57
C THR A 207 -12.13 9.07 -8.64
N ARG A 208 -11.08 9.82 -8.26
CA ARG A 208 -10.27 10.59 -9.21
C ARG A 208 -9.56 9.69 -10.23
N GLU A 209 -8.99 8.58 -9.78
CA GLU A 209 -8.34 7.62 -10.70
C GLU A 209 -9.35 7.00 -11.66
N MET A 210 -10.58 6.71 -11.22
CA MET A 210 -11.65 6.22 -12.10
C MET A 210 -12.10 7.28 -13.12
N ILE A 211 -12.18 8.55 -12.72
CA ILE A 211 -12.45 9.67 -13.65
C ILE A 211 -11.34 9.77 -14.69
N ARG A 212 -10.08 9.74 -14.25
CA ARG A 212 -8.91 9.78 -15.14
C ARG A 212 -8.93 8.61 -16.13
N LEU A 213 -9.20 7.39 -15.66
CA LEU A 213 -9.30 6.20 -16.49
C LEU A 213 -10.46 6.28 -17.49
N GLY A 214 -11.65 6.72 -17.03
CA GLY A 214 -12.81 6.95 -17.91
C GLY A 214 -12.51 8.00 -18.98
N ALA A 215 -11.82 9.08 -18.62
CA ALA A 215 -11.39 10.12 -19.56
C ALA A 215 -10.39 9.61 -20.60
N VAL A 216 -9.47 8.70 -20.26
CA VAL A 216 -8.55 8.09 -21.25
C VAL A 216 -9.29 7.15 -22.23
N LEU A 217 -10.40 6.55 -21.78
CA LEU A 217 -11.14 5.54 -22.53
C LEU A 217 -12.40 6.08 -23.21
N HIS A 218 -12.80 7.33 -23.00
CA HIS A 218 -14.12 7.86 -23.39
C HIS A 218 -14.42 7.64 -24.88
N ASP A 219 -13.40 7.76 -25.71
CA ASP A 219 -13.46 7.64 -27.17
C ASP A 219 -13.06 6.26 -27.71
N VAL A 220 -12.84 5.25 -26.87
CA VAL A 220 -12.32 3.93 -27.31
C VAL A 220 -13.16 3.29 -28.41
N GLY A 221 -14.47 3.53 -28.40
CA GLY A 221 -15.38 3.04 -29.44
C GLY A 221 -15.17 3.63 -30.82
N LYS A 222 -14.39 4.72 -30.98
CA LYS A 222 -14.00 5.25 -32.30
C LYS A 222 -13.21 4.22 -33.11
N LEU A 223 -12.60 3.21 -32.46
CA LEU A 223 -11.98 2.07 -33.14
C LEU A 223 -12.95 1.27 -34.02
N GLY A 224 -14.25 1.27 -33.69
CA GLY A 224 -15.31 0.61 -34.45
C GLY A 224 -16.01 1.53 -35.45
N VAL A 225 -15.62 2.80 -35.56
CA VAL A 225 -16.18 3.75 -36.54
C VAL A 225 -15.30 3.77 -37.80
N PRO A 226 -15.88 3.81 -39.02
CA PRO A 226 -15.10 3.92 -40.25
C PRO A 226 -14.18 5.15 -40.24
N THR A 227 -12.89 4.95 -40.52
CA THR A 227 -11.88 6.02 -40.49
C THR A 227 -12.23 7.14 -41.46
N GLU A 228 -12.80 6.82 -42.62
CA GLU A 228 -13.22 7.79 -43.64
C GLU A 228 -14.23 8.81 -43.10
N LEU A 229 -15.04 8.44 -42.10
CA LEU A 229 -15.97 9.37 -41.45
C LEU A 229 -15.28 10.24 -40.40
N LEU A 230 -14.30 9.70 -39.67
CA LEU A 230 -13.53 10.44 -38.67
C LEU A 230 -12.66 11.52 -39.32
N VAL A 231 -12.06 11.22 -40.48
CA VAL A 231 -11.17 12.14 -41.21
C VAL A 231 -11.86 12.89 -42.36
N LYS A 232 -13.20 12.88 -42.43
CA LYS A 232 -13.94 13.46 -43.56
C LYS A 232 -13.91 15.00 -43.58
N PRO A 233 -13.47 15.65 -44.67
CA PRO A 233 -13.51 17.10 -44.76
C PRO A 233 -14.90 17.72 -44.87
N GLY A 234 -15.14 18.71 -44.01
CA GLY A 234 -16.38 19.49 -43.99
C GLY A 234 -17.45 18.92 -43.06
N ARG A 235 -18.72 19.28 -43.34
CA ARG A 235 -19.84 18.86 -42.49
C ARG A 235 -20.25 17.42 -42.81
N LEU A 236 -20.52 16.65 -41.76
CA LEU A 236 -21.12 15.32 -41.85
C LEU A 236 -22.60 15.45 -42.19
N ARG A 237 -23.10 14.52 -43.01
CA ARG A 237 -24.54 14.30 -43.18
C ARG A 237 -25.14 13.71 -41.91
N GLN A 238 -26.45 13.80 -41.76
CA GLN A 238 -27.14 13.34 -40.55
C GLN A 238 -26.92 11.83 -40.31
N GLU A 239 -26.88 11.03 -41.38
CA GLU A 239 -26.64 9.59 -41.30
C GLU A 239 -25.20 9.27 -40.92
N GLU A 240 -24.24 10.04 -41.44
CA GLU A 240 -22.82 9.92 -41.11
C GLU A 240 -22.55 10.28 -39.65
N TYR A 241 -23.20 11.35 -39.17
CA TYR A 241 -23.12 11.75 -37.77
C TYR A 241 -23.72 10.70 -36.83
N ALA A 242 -24.82 10.04 -37.23
CA ALA A 242 -25.40 8.95 -36.45
C ALA A 242 -24.44 7.76 -36.26
N LEU A 243 -23.61 7.45 -37.27
CA LEU A 243 -22.57 6.42 -37.16
C LEU A 243 -21.45 6.83 -36.21
N ILE A 244 -21.04 8.10 -36.21
CA ILE A 244 -20.03 8.59 -35.25
C ILE A 244 -20.57 8.51 -33.82
N ARG A 245 -21.81 8.94 -33.57
CA ARG A 245 -22.43 8.86 -32.23
C ARG A 245 -22.47 7.44 -31.65
N ALA A 246 -22.43 6.42 -32.51
CA ALA A 246 -22.41 5.03 -32.06
C ALA A 246 -21.15 4.66 -31.27
N HIS A 247 -20.06 5.44 -31.33
CA HIS A 247 -18.82 5.13 -30.61
C HIS A 247 -19.04 5.00 -29.09
N ALA A 248 -19.94 5.78 -28.49
CA ALA A 248 -20.22 5.68 -27.06
C ALA A 248 -20.74 4.28 -26.68
N ARG A 249 -21.68 3.74 -27.49
CA ARG A 249 -22.20 2.38 -27.33
C ARG A 249 -21.13 1.33 -27.66
N ILE A 250 -20.44 1.49 -28.80
CA ILE A 250 -19.40 0.55 -29.26
C ILE A 250 -18.28 0.45 -28.22
N GLY A 251 -17.92 1.55 -27.55
CA GLY A 251 -16.89 1.57 -26.53
C GLY A 251 -17.21 0.62 -25.38
N ILE A 252 -18.47 0.62 -24.91
CA ILE A 252 -18.92 -0.33 -23.90
C ILE A 252 -18.94 -1.76 -24.41
N GLU A 253 -19.48 -1.99 -25.61
CA GLU A 253 -19.53 -3.33 -26.23
C GLU A 253 -18.12 -3.93 -26.39
N MET A 254 -17.12 -3.11 -26.72
CA MET A 254 -15.72 -3.53 -26.81
C MET A 254 -15.13 -3.96 -25.46
N MET A 255 -15.74 -3.54 -24.35
CA MET A 255 -15.27 -3.79 -22.99
C MET A 255 -16.17 -4.77 -22.21
N ASP A 256 -17.15 -5.41 -22.86
CA ASP A 256 -18.18 -6.26 -22.21
C ASP A 256 -17.66 -7.54 -21.50
N GLY A 257 -16.35 -7.82 -21.56
CA GLY A 257 -15.71 -8.89 -20.78
C GLY A 257 -14.81 -8.40 -19.64
N ILE A 258 -14.72 -7.08 -19.43
CA ILE A 258 -13.83 -6.46 -18.45
C ILE A 258 -14.67 -6.00 -17.26
N ASP A 259 -14.24 -6.37 -16.05
CA ASP A 259 -14.81 -5.86 -14.80
C ASP A 259 -14.37 -4.40 -14.60
N LEU A 260 -15.05 -3.50 -15.29
CA LEU A 260 -14.82 -2.06 -15.21
C LEU A 260 -15.66 -1.45 -14.09
N PRO A 261 -15.05 -0.59 -13.25
CA PRO A 261 -15.79 0.21 -12.29
C PRO A 261 -16.92 1.00 -12.97
N GLU A 262 -18.07 1.09 -12.30
CA GLU A 262 -19.27 1.71 -12.88
C GLU A 262 -19.05 3.16 -13.30
N ILE A 263 -18.20 3.90 -12.59
CA ILE A 263 -17.81 5.28 -12.95
C ILE A 263 -17.18 5.33 -14.35
N VAL A 264 -16.24 4.42 -14.64
CA VAL A 264 -15.56 4.33 -15.94
C VAL A 264 -16.57 3.99 -17.03
N ARG A 265 -17.42 2.99 -16.79
CA ARG A 265 -18.49 2.60 -17.72
C ARG A 265 -19.44 3.76 -18.03
N THR A 266 -19.86 4.49 -17.00
CA THR A 266 -20.77 5.63 -17.13
C THR A 266 -20.13 6.76 -17.95
N ILE A 267 -18.86 7.10 -17.68
CA ILE A 267 -18.12 8.11 -18.46
C ILE A 267 -18.06 7.74 -19.94
N VAL A 268 -17.61 6.53 -20.26
CA VAL A 268 -17.49 6.09 -21.67
C VAL A 268 -18.84 6.11 -22.37
N THR A 269 -19.92 5.75 -21.68
CA THR A 269 -21.27 5.75 -22.26
C THR A 269 -21.84 7.15 -22.46
N ASP A 270 -21.69 8.03 -21.47
CA ASP A 270 -22.52 9.23 -21.34
C ASP A 270 -21.77 10.56 -21.50
N HIS A 271 -20.46 10.55 -21.81
CA HIS A 271 -19.65 11.79 -21.93
C HIS A 271 -20.16 12.80 -22.96
N HIS A 272 -21.09 12.40 -23.85
CA HIS A 272 -21.77 13.27 -24.80
C HIS A 272 -23.21 13.66 -24.42
N GLU A 273 -23.67 13.29 -23.23
CA GLU A 273 -24.90 13.81 -22.67
C GLU A 273 -24.79 15.31 -22.40
N ARG A 274 -25.91 16.03 -22.39
CA ARG A 274 -25.97 17.49 -22.19
C ARG A 274 -27.03 17.79 -21.14
N LEU A 275 -26.83 18.81 -20.30
CA LEU A 275 -27.77 19.06 -19.19
C LEU A 275 -29.21 19.35 -19.67
N ASP A 276 -29.39 19.86 -20.90
CA ASP A 276 -30.68 20.15 -21.52
C ASP A 276 -31.34 18.94 -22.22
N GLY A 277 -30.73 17.74 -22.13
CA GLY A 277 -31.26 16.52 -22.74
C GLY A 277 -31.02 16.41 -24.26
N SER A 278 -30.33 17.38 -24.88
CA SER A 278 -30.02 17.34 -26.31
C SER A 278 -28.85 16.39 -26.68
N GLY A 279 -28.20 15.82 -25.66
CA GLY A 279 -27.08 14.91 -25.79
C GLY A 279 -27.45 13.50 -26.22
N TYR A 280 -26.48 12.60 -26.17
CA TYR A 280 -26.61 11.19 -26.56
C TYR A 280 -25.67 10.33 -25.70
N PRO A 281 -25.89 9.00 -25.62
CA PRO A 281 -26.84 8.17 -26.37
C PRO A 281 -28.25 8.06 -25.79
N ARG A 282 -28.48 8.46 -24.53
CA ARG A 282 -29.73 8.25 -23.79
C ARG A 282 -30.58 9.50 -23.66
N GLY A 283 -30.01 10.69 -23.88
CA GLY A 283 -30.73 11.96 -23.75
C GLY A 283 -30.98 12.30 -22.28
N LEU A 284 -29.99 12.05 -21.42
CA LEU A 284 -30.06 12.36 -20.00
C LEU A 284 -30.06 13.89 -19.80
N SER A 285 -30.75 14.35 -18.75
CA SER A 285 -30.83 15.77 -18.41
C SER A 285 -30.41 16.02 -16.97
N ASP A 286 -29.78 17.18 -16.76
CA ASP A 286 -29.31 17.70 -15.46
C ASP A 286 -28.89 16.58 -14.49
N ARG A 287 -29.64 16.38 -13.38
CA ARG A 287 -29.30 15.49 -12.27
C ARG A 287 -29.21 14.00 -12.64
N GLN A 288 -29.63 13.62 -13.84
CA GLN A 288 -29.46 12.27 -14.35
C GLN A 288 -28.02 11.98 -14.80
N ILE A 289 -27.24 13.04 -15.09
CA ILE A 289 -25.84 12.94 -15.50
C ILE A 289 -24.96 13.03 -14.26
N ALA A 290 -24.22 11.95 -13.96
CA ALA A 290 -23.35 11.88 -12.80
C ALA A 290 -22.19 12.89 -12.89
N LEU A 291 -21.73 13.41 -11.75
CA LEU A 291 -20.63 14.38 -11.69
C LEU A 291 -19.36 13.93 -12.45
N PRO A 292 -18.90 12.66 -12.34
CA PRO A 292 -17.78 12.16 -13.15
C PRO A 292 -17.94 12.38 -14.66
N VAL A 293 -19.16 12.18 -15.19
CA VAL A 293 -19.49 12.41 -16.61
C VAL A 293 -19.45 13.90 -16.92
N ARG A 294 -20.00 14.75 -16.04
CA ARG A 294 -20.00 16.20 -16.21
C ARG A 294 -18.58 16.77 -16.29
N ILE A 295 -17.68 16.25 -15.45
CA ILE A 295 -16.25 16.60 -15.44
C ILE A 295 -15.61 16.29 -16.78
N VAL A 296 -15.72 15.04 -17.26
CA VAL A 296 -15.09 14.60 -18.52
C VAL A 296 -15.71 15.32 -19.71
N MET A 297 -17.02 15.53 -19.73
CA MET A 297 -17.72 16.29 -20.77
C MET A 297 -17.15 17.71 -20.92
N VAL A 298 -16.97 18.43 -19.80
CA VAL A 298 -16.42 19.79 -19.82
C VAL A 298 -14.97 19.78 -20.28
N ALA A 299 -14.17 18.83 -19.79
CA ALA A 299 -12.76 18.71 -20.15
C ALA A 299 -12.58 18.41 -21.66
N ASP A 300 -13.37 17.49 -22.21
CA ASP A 300 -13.38 17.14 -23.64
C ASP A 300 -13.70 18.37 -24.52
N VAL A 301 -14.75 19.12 -24.16
CA VAL A 301 -15.15 20.33 -24.90
C VAL A 301 -14.08 21.40 -24.87
N ILE A 302 -13.43 21.62 -23.72
CA ILE A 302 -12.32 22.57 -23.59
C ILE A 302 -11.16 22.17 -24.50
N ASP A 303 -10.69 20.93 -24.40
CA ASP A 303 -9.57 20.46 -25.19
C ASP A 303 -9.87 20.54 -26.70
N ALA A 304 -11.09 20.13 -27.09
CA ALA A 304 -11.54 20.22 -28.46
C ALA A 304 -11.57 21.66 -29.01
N MET A 305 -11.78 22.67 -28.15
CA MET A 305 -11.73 24.08 -28.53
C MET A 305 -10.33 24.69 -28.54
N LEU A 306 -9.44 24.27 -27.65
CA LEU A 306 -8.08 24.82 -27.52
C LEU A 306 -7.06 24.17 -28.47
N THR A 307 -7.44 23.10 -29.15
CA THR A 307 -6.58 22.32 -30.05
C THR A 307 -7.04 22.45 -31.51
N ASP A 308 -6.09 22.46 -32.46
CA ASP A 308 -6.38 22.50 -33.89
C ASP A 308 -7.09 21.23 -34.37
N ARG A 309 -8.12 21.40 -35.20
CA ARG A 309 -8.87 20.33 -35.87
C ARG A 309 -8.81 20.56 -37.39
N PRO A 310 -8.97 19.53 -38.23
CA PRO A 310 -8.74 19.66 -39.68
C PRO A 310 -9.67 20.65 -40.38
N TYR A 311 -10.83 20.96 -39.78
CA TYR A 311 -11.82 21.88 -40.34
C TYR A 311 -11.94 23.18 -39.54
N ARG A 312 -11.19 23.31 -38.45
CA ARG A 312 -11.33 24.43 -37.52
C ARG A 312 -10.05 24.64 -36.74
N ARG A 313 -9.51 25.86 -36.80
CA ARG A 313 -8.42 26.27 -35.90
C ARG A 313 -8.89 26.29 -34.45
N HIS A 314 -7.94 26.12 -33.53
CA HIS A 314 -8.15 26.38 -32.11
C HIS A 314 -8.76 27.77 -31.87
N LEU A 315 -9.50 27.88 -30.78
CA LEU A 315 -10.00 29.14 -30.23
C LEU A 315 -9.03 29.67 -29.17
N ASP A 316 -9.11 30.97 -28.90
CA ASP A 316 -8.43 31.54 -27.75
C ASP A 316 -9.21 31.29 -26.45
N LEU A 317 -8.56 31.53 -25.31
CA LEU A 317 -9.17 31.30 -24.00
C LEU A 317 -10.40 32.20 -23.76
N ALA A 318 -10.46 33.37 -24.40
CA ALA A 318 -11.57 34.29 -24.29
C ALA A 318 -12.83 33.70 -24.95
N ALA A 319 -12.71 33.18 -26.17
CA ALA A 319 -13.80 32.51 -26.87
C ALA A 319 -14.24 31.21 -26.17
N VAL A 320 -13.29 30.43 -25.62
CA VAL A 320 -13.63 29.26 -24.78
C VAL A 320 -14.41 29.66 -23.54
N THR A 321 -13.98 30.72 -22.86
CA THR A 321 -14.67 31.27 -21.70
C THR A 321 -16.10 31.72 -22.06
N GLU A 322 -16.26 32.43 -23.18
CA GLU A 322 -17.56 32.91 -23.64
C GLU A 322 -18.49 31.75 -23.96
N GLU A 323 -18.00 30.72 -24.66
CA GLU A 323 -18.79 29.53 -25.02
C GLU A 323 -19.30 28.77 -23.79
N LEU A 324 -18.41 28.53 -22.82
CA LEU A 324 -18.76 27.85 -21.57
C LEU A 324 -19.69 28.70 -20.70
N SER A 325 -19.51 30.02 -20.68
CA SER A 325 -20.41 30.92 -19.94
C SER A 325 -21.80 31.00 -20.58
N ARG A 326 -21.86 31.05 -21.91
CA ARG A 326 -23.11 31.13 -22.69
C ARG A 326 -23.95 29.86 -22.58
N HIS A 327 -23.31 28.71 -22.46
CA HIS A 327 -23.99 27.41 -22.39
C HIS A 327 -23.93 26.75 -21.01
N GLY A 328 -23.34 27.41 -20.01
CA GLY A 328 -23.32 26.96 -18.62
C GLY A 328 -24.73 26.90 -18.05
N GLY A 329 -25.04 25.81 -17.35
CA GLY A 329 -26.38 25.52 -16.83
C GLY A 329 -27.40 25.06 -17.90
N LYS A 330 -27.00 25.01 -19.18
CA LYS A 330 -27.82 24.48 -20.28
C LYS A 330 -27.21 23.25 -20.93
N ALA A 331 -26.03 23.38 -21.55
CA ALA A 331 -25.34 22.24 -22.15
C ALA A 331 -24.35 21.62 -21.16
N TYR A 332 -23.68 22.48 -20.38
CA TYR A 332 -22.59 22.12 -19.48
C TYR A 332 -22.94 22.45 -18.03
N ASP A 333 -22.34 21.73 -17.10
CA ASP A 333 -22.40 22.08 -15.69
C ASP A 333 -21.63 23.38 -15.44
N GLN A 334 -22.32 24.37 -14.88
CA GLN A 334 -21.77 25.70 -14.67
C GLN A 334 -20.66 25.71 -13.61
N GLU A 335 -20.77 24.89 -12.58
CA GLU A 335 -19.78 24.81 -11.51
C GLU A 335 -18.51 24.12 -12.01
N VAL A 336 -18.68 23.00 -12.71
CA VAL A 336 -17.56 22.27 -13.34
C VAL A 336 -16.85 23.15 -14.37
N ALA A 337 -17.59 23.88 -15.22
CA ALA A 337 -17.01 24.79 -16.20
C ALA A 337 -16.24 25.95 -15.55
N ALA A 338 -16.75 26.50 -14.44
CA ALA A 338 -16.07 27.56 -13.69
C ALA A 338 -14.75 27.07 -13.09
N VAL A 339 -14.77 25.90 -12.43
CA VAL A 339 -13.57 25.27 -11.85
C VAL A 339 -12.53 24.99 -12.93
N ALA A 340 -12.95 24.41 -14.06
CA ALA A 340 -12.07 24.14 -15.19
C ALA A 340 -11.40 25.44 -15.70
N LEU A 341 -12.17 26.50 -15.92
CA LEU A 341 -11.62 27.78 -16.38
C LEU A 341 -10.63 28.39 -15.37
N SER A 342 -10.91 28.29 -14.07
CA SER A 342 -10.00 28.78 -13.03
C SER A 342 -8.68 28.00 -12.99
N LEU A 343 -8.69 26.69 -13.19
CA LEU A 343 -7.46 25.88 -13.32
C LEU A 343 -6.62 26.31 -14.53
N ILE A 344 -7.27 26.57 -15.67
CA ILE A 344 -6.59 26.93 -16.92
C ILE A 344 -5.98 28.34 -16.86
N ARG A 345 -6.64 29.27 -16.13
CA ARG A 345 -6.12 30.61 -15.90
C ARG A 345 -4.99 30.67 -14.87
N GLY A 346 -4.78 29.59 -14.13
CA GLY A 346 -3.86 29.56 -12.99
C GLY A 346 -4.43 30.25 -11.73
N ASP A 347 -5.73 30.50 -11.69
CA ASP A 347 -6.42 31.01 -10.49
C ASP A 347 -6.50 29.94 -9.40
N LEU A 348 -6.54 28.66 -9.83
CA LEU A 348 -6.44 27.48 -8.97
C LEU A 348 -5.14 26.71 -9.27
N PRO A 349 -4.41 26.23 -8.25
CA PRO A 349 -3.26 25.37 -8.45
C PRO A 349 -3.69 23.94 -8.84
N GLY A 350 -2.75 23.13 -9.33
CA GLY A 350 -2.97 21.70 -9.55
C GLY A 350 -3.17 21.28 -11.00
N PHE A 351 -3.10 22.21 -11.96
CA PHE A 351 -3.11 21.89 -13.39
C PHE A 351 -1.94 22.57 -14.11
N THR A 352 -1.27 21.83 -15.00
CA THR A 352 -0.21 22.36 -15.87
C THR A 352 -0.74 22.40 -17.29
N LEU A 353 -0.63 23.55 -17.93
CA LEU A 353 -1.13 23.76 -19.29
C LEU A 353 -0.37 22.89 -20.30
N PRO A 354 -1.06 22.07 -21.12
CA PRO A 354 -0.45 21.32 -22.20
C PRO A 354 0.18 22.24 -23.25
N GLU A 355 1.32 21.84 -23.84
CA GLU A 355 1.97 22.61 -24.93
C GLU A 355 1.10 22.72 -26.19
N SER A 356 0.23 21.72 -26.41
CA SER A 356 -0.77 21.67 -27.47
C SER A 356 -1.82 22.77 -27.35
N TRP A 357 -2.07 23.29 -26.14
CA TRP A 357 -3.04 24.34 -25.94
C TRP A 357 -2.45 25.70 -26.31
N HIS A 358 -2.95 26.25 -27.41
CA HIS A 358 -2.43 27.48 -27.99
C HIS A 358 -3.01 28.75 -27.35
N LEU A 359 -2.92 28.86 -26.02
CA LEU A 359 -3.57 29.91 -25.21
C LEU A 359 -3.10 31.35 -25.50
N HIS A 360 -1.91 31.53 -26.08
CA HIS A 360 -1.29 32.85 -26.26
C HIS A 360 -0.76 33.14 -27.69
N ARG A 361 -1.11 32.32 -28.69
CA ARG A 361 -0.70 32.63 -30.07
C ARG A 361 -1.63 33.70 -30.64
N ALA A 362 -1.13 34.94 -30.72
CA ALA A 362 -1.84 36.07 -31.30
C ALA A 362 -2.52 35.70 -32.63
N PRO A 363 -3.72 36.22 -32.94
CA PRO A 363 -4.32 36.03 -34.25
C PRO A 363 -3.34 36.58 -35.29
N ARG A 364 -2.77 35.71 -36.14
CA ARG A 364 -2.05 36.16 -37.33
C ARG A 364 -3.09 36.82 -38.23
N THR A 365 -3.00 38.14 -38.34
CA THR A 365 -3.70 38.97 -39.33
C THR A 365 -3.65 38.29 -40.69
N LEU A 366 -4.83 37.96 -41.24
CA LEU A 366 -4.99 37.66 -42.67
C LEU A 366 -5.06 38.96 -43.46
#